data_AF-A0A7Y2IJG9-F1
#
_entry.id   AF-A0A7Y2IJG9-F1
#
_cell.length_a   1.000
_cell.length_b   1.000
_cell.length_c   1.000
_cell.angle_alpha   90.00
_cell.angle_beta   90.00
_cell.angle_gamma   90.00
#
_symmetry.space_group_name_H-M   'P 1'
#
loop_
_entity.id
_entity.type
_entity.pdbx_description
1 polymer ?
#
loop_
_entity_poly.entity_id
_entity_poly.type
_entity_poly.pdbx_seq_one_letter_code
_entity_poly.pdbx_strand_id
1 'polypeptide(L)'
;MKADRPAVLFLCVHNAGRSQMAAGWLRHLAGDRIEVFSGGSAPADRTNAAAVEAMAEVGIDISGEQPQIWTDQNVRRADVIVTMGCGDVCPVYPATRFEDWELTDPAGQDLAMVRGVRDEIHGRVLALMASLHVPVG
;
A
#
# COMPACT_ATOMS: atom_id res chain seq x y z
N MET A 1 -18.54 -6.42 -12.74
CA MET A 1 -19.20 -5.36 -11.95
C MET A 1 -18.24 -4.91 -10.87
N LYS A 2 -18.14 -3.60 -10.62
CA LYS A 2 -17.36 -3.03 -9.51
C LYS A 2 -18.11 -3.29 -8.20
N ALA A 3 -17.41 -3.54 -7.10
CA ALA A 3 -18.06 -3.69 -5.79
C ALA A 3 -18.60 -2.33 -5.32
N ASP A 4 -19.63 -2.32 -4.47
CA ASP A 4 -20.21 -1.07 -3.90
C ASP A 4 -19.28 -0.38 -2.87
N ARG A 5 -18.12 -0.98 -2.57
CA ARG A 5 -17.13 -0.43 -1.65
C ARG A 5 -15.96 0.22 -2.41
N PRO A 6 -15.34 1.30 -1.87
CA PRO A 6 -14.16 1.90 -2.48
C PRO A 6 -13.04 0.89 -2.65
N ALA A 7 -12.24 1.07 -3.70
CA ALA A 7 -11.04 0.28 -3.95
C ALA A 7 -9.78 1.14 -3.97
N VAL A 8 -8.72 0.70 -3.30
CA VAL A 8 -7.43 1.38 -3.26
C VAL A 8 -6.33 0.46 -3.79
N LEU A 9 -5.47 1.01 -4.66
CA LEU A 9 -4.29 0.34 -5.18
C LEU A 9 -3.02 1.05 -4.70
N PHE A 10 -2.19 0.34 -3.94
CA PHE A 10 -0.89 0.83 -3.46
C PHE A 10 0.26 0.36 -4.36
N LEU A 11 1.06 1.29 -4.88
CA LEU A 11 2.17 1.00 -5.79
C LEU A 11 3.51 1.45 -5.20
N CYS A 12 4.52 0.60 -5.28
CA CYS A 12 5.92 0.98 -5.06
C CYS A 12 6.82 0.20 -6.03
N VAL A 13 8.15 0.39 -6.02
CA VAL A 13 9.03 -0.30 -7.00
C VAL A 13 8.94 -1.83 -6.87
N HIS A 14 9.24 -2.37 -5.69
CA HIS A 14 9.42 -3.81 -5.49
C HIS A 14 8.20 -4.56 -4.93
N ASN A 15 7.12 -3.87 -4.57
CA ASN A 15 5.98 -4.44 -3.84
C ASN A 15 6.35 -5.32 -2.63
N ALA A 16 7.44 -4.96 -1.95
CA ALA A 16 8.00 -5.73 -0.84
C ALA A 16 8.05 -4.95 0.49
N GLY A 17 7.80 -3.64 0.48
CA GLY A 17 7.94 -2.77 1.66
C GLY A 17 6.76 -1.81 1.78
N ARG A 18 6.95 -0.56 1.36
CA ARG A 18 5.97 0.54 1.48
C ARG A 18 4.54 0.15 1.05
N SER A 19 4.36 -0.39 -0.15
CA SER A 19 3.01 -0.78 -0.60
C SER A 19 2.41 -1.97 0.14
N GLN A 20 3.23 -2.87 0.70
CA GLN A 20 2.75 -3.97 1.55
C GLN A 20 2.35 -3.46 2.93
N MET A 21 3.14 -2.57 3.54
CA MET A 21 2.79 -1.95 4.82
C MET A 21 1.50 -1.13 4.70
N ALA A 22 1.35 -0.34 3.62
CA ALA A 22 0.14 0.44 3.38
C ALA A 22 -1.10 -0.44 3.17
N ALA A 23 -0.97 -1.51 2.40
CA ALA A 23 -2.04 -2.48 2.21
C ALA A 23 -2.42 -3.20 3.52
N GLY A 24 -1.42 -3.60 4.31
CA GLY A 24 -1.61 -4.22 5.63
C GLY A 24 -2.37 -3.31 6.59
N TRP A 25 -1.94 -2.05 6.72
CA TRP A 25 -2.64 -1.05 7.53
C TRP A 25 -4.09 -0.85 7.09
N LEU A 26 -4.32 -0.64 5.79
CA LEU A 26 -5.66 -0.38 5.29
C LEU A 26 -6.59 -1.58 5.48
N ARG A 27 -6.12 -2.80 5.25
CA ARG A 27 -6.87 -4.04 5.51
C ARG A 27 -7.20 -4.17 7.00
N HIS A 28 -6.22 -3.92 7.87
CA HIS A 28 -6.40 -4.01 9.32
C HIS A 28 -7.45 -3.02 9.83
N LEU A 29 -7.39 -1.76 9.39
CA LEU A 29 -8.25 -0.68 9.89
C LEU A 29 -9.64 -0.64 9.22
N ALA A 30 -9.74 -0.98 7.94
CA ALA A 30 -10.99 -0.91 7.18
C ALA A 30 -11.77 -2.24 7.17
N GLY A 31 -11.11 -3.37 7.46
CA GLY A 31 -11.70 -4.70 7.26
C GLY A 31 -12.25 -4.85 5.85
N ASP A 32 -13.49 -5.31 5.73
CA ASP A 32 -14.16 -5.50 4.44
C ASP A 32 -14.76 -4.22 3.83
N ARG A 33 -14.58 -3.05 4.44
CA ARG A 33 -15.17 -1.79 3.95
C ARG A 33 -14.44 -1.19 2.76
N ILE A 34 -13.19 -1.59 2.51
CA ILE A 34 -12.39 -1.13 1.38
C ILE A 34 -11.75 -2.34 0.70
N GLU A 35 -11.79 -2.37 -0.62
CA GLU A 35 -11.03 -3.34 -1.39
C GLU A 35 -9.58 -2.88 -1.55
N VAL A 36 -8.62 -3.73 -1.19
CA VAL A 36 -7.20 -3.33 -1.10
C VAL A 36 -6.33 -4.16 -2.03
N PHE A 37 -5.67 -3.47 -2.96
CA PHE A 37 -4.67 -4.02 -3.85
C PHE A 37 -3.30 -3.43 -3.57
N SER A 38 -2.25 -4.19 -3.87
CA SER A 38 -0.87 -3.70 -3.91
C SER A 38 -0.15 -4.27 -5.13
N GLY A 39 0.83 -3.53 -5.64
CA GLY A 39 1.66 -3.98 -6.75
C GLY A 39 2.97 -3.20 -6.88
N GLY A 40 3.81 -3.63 -7.80
CA GLY A 40 5.06 -2.94 -8.09
C GLY A 40 5.55 -3.07 -9.52
N SER A 41 6.41 -2.13 -9.92
CA SER A 41 6.88 -2.00 -11.29
C SER A 41 8.00 -2.99 -11.61
N ALA A 42 8.77 -3.38 -10.59
CA ALA A 42 9.77 -4.43 -10.64
C ALA A 42 9.68 -5.26 -9.35
N PRO A 43 8.68 -6.15 -9.21
CA PRO A 43 8.45 -6.91 -7.98
C PRO A 43 9.69 -7.70 -7.55
N ALA A 44 9.98 -7.70 -6.24
CA ALA A 44 11.01 -8.58 -5.69
C ALA A 44 10.49 -10.02 -5.53
N ASP A 45 11.39 -10.96 -5.25
CA ASP A 45 10.98 -12.37 -5.05
C ASP A 45 10.21 -12.58 -3.74
N ARG A 46 10.41 -11.72 -2.74
CA ARG A 46 9.82 -11.83 -1.40
C ARG A 46 9.58 -10.47 -0.76
N THR A 47 8.63 -10.44 0.17
CA THR A 47 8.40 -9.29 1.05
C THR A 47 9.65 -9.01 1.90
N ASN A 48 9.95 -7.74 2.13
CA ASN A 48 11.11 -7.29 2.90
C ASN A 48 10.96 -7.74 4.36
N ALA A 49 11.94 -8.50 4.86
CA ALA A 49 11.93 -9.03 6.22
C ALA A 49 11.78 -7.95 7.29
N ALA A 50 12.43 -6.79 7.14
CA ALA A 50 12.30 -5.69 8.08
C ALA A 50 10.90 -5.07 8.07
N ALA A 51 10.23 -5.05 6.92
CA ALA A 51 8.84 -4.60 6.83
C ALA A 51 7.89 -5.61 7.50
N VAL A 52 8.12 -6.91 7.29
CA VAL A 52 7.38 -7.98 7.99
C VAL A 52 7.53 -7.84 9.50
N GLU A 53 8.77 -7.69 9.98
CA GLU A 53 9.07 -7.54 11.40
C GLU A 53 8.41 -6.27 11.99
N ALA A 54 8.55 -5.12 11.33
CA ALA A 54 7.95 -3.88 11.78
C ALA A 54 6.41 -3.93 11.83
N MET A 55 5.75 -4.59 10.88
CA MET A 55 4.29 -4.75 10.92
C MET A 55 3.84 -5.75 11.99
N ALA A 56 4.60 -6.83 12.20
CA ALA A 56 4.29 -7.82 13.23
C ALA A 56 4.32 -7.22 14.64
N GLU A 57 5.19 -6.24 14.91
CA GLU A 57 5.24 -5.51 16.20
C GLU A 57 3.92 -4.80 16.54
N VAL A 58 3.15 -4.38 15.54
CA VAL A 58 1.85 -3.72 15.69
C VAL A 58 0.68 -4.69 15.46
N GLY A 59 0.95 -6.00 15.42
CA GLY A 59 -0.07 -7.04 15.30
C GLY A 59 -0.58 -7.27 13.88
N ILE A 60 0.13 -6.81 12.85
CA ILE A 60 -0.26 -6.99 11.44
C ILE A 60 0.74 -7.93 10.77
N ASP A 61 0.29 -9.12 10.39
CA ASP A 61 1.11 -10.08 9.66
C ASP A 61 1.00 -9.86 8.15
N ILE A 62 2.13 -9.52 7.51
CA ILE A 62 2.26 -9.42 6.05
C ILE A 62 3.22 -10.47 5.47
N SER A 63 3.65 -11.46 6.26
CA SER A 63 4.64 -12.46 5.86
C SER A 63 4.14 -13.40 4.74
N GLY A 64 2.82 -13.60 4.65
CA GLY A 64 2.18 -14.40 3.61
C GLY A 64 1.94 -13.65 2.29
N GLU A 65 2.18 -12.34 2.24
CA GLU A 65 1.99 -11.55 1.03
C GLU A 65 3.13 -11.83 0.03
N GLN A 66 2.79 -11.90 -1.26
CA GLN A 66 3.75 -12.09 -2.34
C GLN A 66 3.84 -10.82 -3.18
N PRO A 67 5.06 -10.28 -3.40
CA PRO A 67 5.23 -9.17 -4.32
C PRO A 67 4.75 -9.55 -5.73
N GLN A 68 4.02 -8.65 -6.37
CA GLN A 68 3.41 -8.88 -7.67
C GLN A 68 3.36 -7.61 -8.52
N ILE A 69 3.28 -7.80 -9.84
CA ILE A 69 2.98 -6.70 -10.74
C ILE A 69 1.51 -6.33 -10.59
N TRP A 70 1.17 -5.04 -10.67
CA TRP A 70 -0.24 -4.68 -10.77
C TRP A 70 -0.78 -5.11 -12.15
N THR A 71 -2.07 -5.39 -12.21
CA THR A 71 -2.74 -5.68 -13.48
C THR A 71 -3.61 -4.52 -13.90
N ASP A 72 -3.95 -4.44 -15.20
CA ASP A 72 -4.94 -3.47 -15.67
C ASP A 72 -6.30 -3.64 -14.98
N GLN A 73 -6.61 -4.85 -14.50
CA GLN A 73 -7.82 -5.08 -13.73
C GLN A 73 -7.76 -4.42 -12.35
N ASN A 74 -6.61 -4.45 -11.66
CA ASN A 74 -6.45 -3.74 -10.38
C ASN A 74 -6.70 -2.25 -10.57
N VAL A 75 -6.11 -1.67 -11.61
CA VAL A 75 -6.25 -0.26 -11.96
C VAL A 75 -7.70 0.10 -12.24
N ARG A 76 -8.37 -0.62 -13.16
CA ARG A 76 -9.75 -0.30 -13.54
C ARG A 76 -10.73 -0.39 -12.37
N ARG A 77 -10.39 -1.16 -11.34
CA ARG A 77 -11.20 -1.30 -10.14
C ARG A 77 -10.93 -0.19 -9.13
N ALA A 78 -9.69 0.27 -9.03
CA ALA A 78 -9.27 1.27 -8.06
C ALA A 78 -10.04 2.60 -8.24
N ASP A 79 -10.52 3.14 -7.14
CA ASP A 79 -10.99 4.52 -7.02
C ASP A 79 -9.83 5.48 -6.74
N VAL A 80 -8.84 4.98 -5.98
CA VAL A 80 -7.63 5.72 -5.62
C VAL A 80 -6.41 4.85 -5.90
N ILE A 81 -5.43 5.43 -6.60
CA ILE A 81 -4.11 4.84 -6.81
C ILE A 81 -3.11 5.66 -6.01
N VAL A 82 -2.39 5.00 -5.11
CA VAL A 82 -1.38 5.61 -4.23
C VAL A 82 0.00 5.15 -4.68
N THR A 83 0.85 6.08 -5.09
CA THR A 83 2.22 5.80 -5.52
C THR A 83 3.22 6.12 -4.42
N MET A 84 4.25 5.28 -4.27
CA MET A 84 5.30 5.40 -3.26
C MET A 84 6.66 5.11 -3.89
N GLY A 85 7.15 6.07 -4.68
CA GLY A 85 8.49 6.02 -5.27
C GLY A 85 8.65 5.15 -6.52
N CYS A 86 7.57 4.82 -7.24
CA CYS A 86 7.65 4.18 -8.57
C CYS A 86 8.11 5.14 -9.69
N GLY A 87 8.14 6.44 -9.44
CA GLY A 87 8.51 7.46 -10.44
C GLY A 87 7.60 7.43 -11.68
N ASP A 88 8.17 7.78 -12.83
CA ASP A 88 7.47 7.86 -14.13
C ASP A 88 6.98 6.50 -14.67
N VAL A 89 7.31 5.40 -14.00
CA VAL A 89 6.91 4.04 -14.42
C VAL A 89 5.44 3.75 -14.07
N CYS A 90 4.86 4.54 -13.15
CA CYS A 90 3.48 4.38 -12.76
C CYS A 90 2.54 4.90 -13.87
N PRO A 91 1.60 4.08 -14.37
CA PRO A 91 0.77 4.46 -15.50
C PRO A 91 -0.21 5.56 -15.09
N VAL A 92 -0.37 6.57 -15.96
CA VAL A 92 -1.33 7.65 -15.77
C VAL A 92 -2.68 7.20 -16.32
N TYR A 93 -3.66 7.03 -15.42
CA TYR A 93 -5.01 6.64 -15.79
C TYR A 93 -5.96 7.85 -15.69
N PRO A 94 -6.51 8.33 -16.82
CA PRO A 94 -7.43 9.47 -16.81
C PRO A 94 -8.63 9.19 -15.89
N ALA A 95 -9.04 10.19 -15.11
CA ALA A 95 -10.19 10.18 -14.20
C ALA A 95 -10.09 9.32 -12.92
N THR A 96 -8.97 8.65 -12.66
CA THR A 96 -8.74 7.98 -11.36
C THR A 96 -8.03 8.95 -10.41
N ARG A 97 -8.40 8.98 -9.12
CA ARG A 97 -7.69 9.82 -8.13
C ARG A 97 -6.30 9.24 -7.91
N PHE A 98 -5.27 10.07 -8.04
CA PHE A 98 -3.88 9.72 -7.74
C PHE A 98 -3.40 10.47 -6.50
N GLU A 99 -2.68 9.75 -5.65
CA GLU A 99 -1.91 10.34 -4.56
C GLU A 99 -0.46 9.87 -4.66
N ASP A 100 0.48 10.82 -4.58
CA ASP A 100 1.88 10.49 -4.46
C ASP A 100 2.32 10.67 -3.01
N TRP A 101 2.71 9.57 -2.38
CA TRP A 101 3.21 9.56 -1.02
C TRP A 101 4.73 9.50 -1.06
N GLU A 102 5.34 10.68 -0.96
CA GLU A 102 6.77 10.81 -0.75
C GLU A 102 7.14 10.20 0.61
N LEU A 103 7.75 9.02 0.57
CA LEU A 103 8.20 8.25 1.72
C LEU A 103 9.66 7.87 1.53
N THR A 104 10.43 7.94 2.60
CA THR A 104 11.80 7.42 2.64
C THR A 104 11.83 5.95 2.21
N ASP A 105 12.79 5.57 1.36
CA ASP A 105 12.91 4.18 0.90
C ASP A 105 13.45 3.28 2.02
N PRO A 106 12.70 2.25 2.48
CA PRO A 106 13.17 1.32 3.51
C PRO A 106 14.18 0.28 3.03
N ALA A 107 14.49 0.22 1.73
CA ALA A 107 15.41 -0.78 1.20
C ALA A 107 16.82 -0.61 1.80
N GLY A 108 17.35 -1.69 2.41
CA GLY A 108 18.69 -1.71 3.01
C GLY A 108 18.85 -0.89 4.30
N GLN A 109 17.77 -0.30 4.80
CA GLN A 109 17.77 0.48 6.04
C GLN A 109 17.58 -0.43 7.26
N ASP A 110 17.96 0.07 8.43
CA ASP A 110 17.72 -0.65 9.68
C ASP A 110 16.22 -0.68 10.06
N LEU A 111 15.88 -1.58 10.98
CA LEU A 111 14.50 -1.75 11.44
C LEU A 111 13.93 -0.48 12.08
N ALA A 112 14.75 0.37 12.71
CA ALA A 112 14.28 1.60 13.33
C ALA A 112 13.76 2.60 12.30
N MET A 113 14.46 2.74 11.17
CA MET A 113 13.99 3.53 10.03
C MET A 113 12.68 2.94 9.48
N VAL A 114 12.63 1.62 9.28
CA VAL A 114 11.44 0.95 8.74
C VAL A 114 10.21 1.16 9.64
N ARG A 115 10.37 1.16 10.97
CA ARG A 115 9.31 1.52 11.92
C ARG A 115 8.82 2.96 11.71
N GLY A 116 9.74 3.91 11.49
CA GLY A 116 9.37 5.29 11.17
C GLY A 116 8.50 5.40 9.91
N VAL A 117 8.88 4.70 8.83
CA VAL A 117 8.08 4.64 7.60
C VAL A 117 6.73 3.96 7.83
N ARG A 118 6.69 2.87 8.60
CA ARG A 118 5.44 2.18 8.98
C ARG A 118 4.47 3.15 9.66
N ASP A 119 4.96 3.94 10.62
CA ASP A 119 4.12 4.84 11.41
C ASP A 119 3.66 6.06 10.57
N GLU A 120 4.50 6.55 9.67
CA GLU A 120 4.09 7.57 8.70
C GLU A 120 3.00 7.05 7.75
N ILE A 121 3.17 5.83 7.22
CA ILE A 121 2.16 5.17 6.38
C ILE A 121 0.84 5.02 7.14
N HIS A 122 0.88 4.64 8.42
CA HIS A 122 -0.32 4.53 9.25
C HIS A 122 -1.11 5.85 9.28
N GLY A 123 -0.44 6.98 9.53
CA GLY A 123 -1.06 8.30 9.51
C GLY A 123 -1.69 8.67 8.16
N ARG A 124 -0.99 8.36 7.06
CA ARG A 124 -1.50 8.60 5.69
C ARG A 124 -2.69 7.70 5.35
N VAL A 125 -2.70 6.45 5.79
CA VAL A 125 -3.84 5.52 5.64
C VAL A 125 -5.08 6.04 6.38
N LEU A 126 -4.92 6.55 7.60
CA LEU A 126 -6.03 7.16 8.35
C LEU A 126 -6.62 8.37 7.61
N ALA A 127 -5.76 9.24 7.08
CA ALA A 127 -6.18 10.39 6.28
C ALA A 127 -6.91 9.96 4.99
N LEU A 128 -6.41 8.92 4.32
CA LEU A 128 -7.04 8.35 3.13
C LEU A 128 -8.44 7.81 3.47
N MET A 129 -8.58 7.01 4.53
CA MET A 129 -9.87 6.49 4.98
C MET A 129 -10.87 7.61 5.30
N ALA A 130 -10.41 8.66 6.00
CA ALA A 130 -11.24 9.83 6.29
C ALA A 130 -11.71 10.52 5.00
N SER A 131 -10.84 10.67 4.00
CA SER A 131 -11.20 11.27 2.71
C SER A 131 -12.19 10.42 1.89
N LEU A 132 -12.23 9.11 2.16
CA LEU A 132 -13.19 8.15 1.59
C LEU A 132 -14.47 8.03 2.43
N HIS A 133 -14.57 8.78 3.53
CA HIS A 133 -15.68 8.72 4.50
C HIS A 133 -15.90 7.32 5.10
N VAL A 134 -14.81 6.54 5.23
CA VAL A 134 -14.84 5.20 5.84
C VAL A 134 -14.32 5.29 7.27
N PRO A 135 -15.10 4.89 8.30
CA PRO A 135 -14.64 4.88 9.68
C PRO A 135 -13.60 3.79 9.94
N VAL A 136 -12.73 4.05 10.91
CA VAL A 136 -11.82 3.06 11.49
C VAL A 136 -12.62 2.02 12.28
N GLY A 137 -12.25 0.75 12.14
CA GLY A 137 -12.91 -0.41 12.78
C GLY A 137 -12.28 -0.82 14.09
#